data_AF-M9REQ6-F1
#
_entry.id   AF-M9REQ6-F1
#
_cell.length_a   1.000
_cell.length_b   1.000
_cell.length_c   1.000
_cell.angle_alpha   90.00
_cell.angle_beta   90.00
_cell.angle_gamma   90.00
#
_symmetry.space_group_name_H-M   'P 1'
#
loop_
_entity.id
_entity.type
_entity.pdbx_description
1 polymer ?
#
loop_
_entity_poly.entity_id
_entity_poly.type
_entity_poly.pdbx_seq_one_letter_code
_entity_poly.pdbx_strand_id
1 'polypeptide(L)'
;MRIADLNWRDVEEAAALDPRCILPIGSTEQHAQLSLCVDMILADKVSNDAAGPLNIPVFPVMPYGLAPYFNAYPGTICLRVETLMAVMRDVIASVRRAGFRQILIVNGHGGNNPVAALAQELMGDYADTSIKFHNWWNAPKTWAKIQETDSSGSHANWMENFPWTRLAHAPAPTGEKPSIDMALMRAATPTQVREILEDGSFGGLWQRPDAEMQAIWETGVAETRAALEGPWGSTRNG
;
A
#
# COMPACT_ATOMS: atom_id res chain seq x y z
N MET A 1 2.22 -17.47 0.76
CA MET A 1 3.01 -18.07 -0.35
C MET A 1 3.36 -16.98 -1.34
N ARG A 2 4.63 -16.77 -1.70
CA ARG A 2 5.00 -15.74 -2.68
C ARG A 2 4.87 -16.30 -4.08
N ILE A 3 4.14 -15.63 -4.97
CA ILE A 3 4.01 -16.06 -6.38
C ILE A 3 5.39 -16.18 -7.06
N ALA A 4 6.37 -15.37 -6.65
CA ALA A 4 7.74 -15.43 -7.16
C ALA A 4 8.44 -16.79 -6.94
N ASP A 5 7.96 -17.58 -5.98
CA ASP A 5 8.53 -18.89 -5.61
C ASP A 5 7.72 -20.07 -6.17
N LEU A 6 6.68 -19.79 -6.97
CA LEU A 6 5.73 -20.77 -7.50
C LEU A 6 5.83 -20.91 -9.02
N ASN A 7 5.53 -22.09 -9.53
CA ASN A 7 5.22 -22.31 -10.94
C ASN A 7 3.71 -22.30 -11.19
N TRP A 8 3.28 -22.30 -12.46
CA TRP A 8 1.86 -22.16 -12.81
C TRP A 8 0.96 -23.29 -12.28
N ARG A 9 1.48 -24.51 -12.11
CA ARG A 9 0.71 -25.64 -11.52
C ARG A 9 0.46 -25.43 -10.04
N ASP A 10 1.44 -24.90 -9.33
CA ASP A 10 1.29 -24.59 -7.90
C ASP A 10 0.22 -23.51 -7.69
N VAL A 11 0.12 -22.55 -8.62
CA VAL A 11 -0.92 -21.51 -8.60
C VAL A 11 -2.30 -22.09 -8.90
N GLU A 12 -2.41 -22.98 -9.88
CA GLU A 12 -3.66 -23.69 -10.21
C GLU A 12 -4.16 -24.49 -9.01
N GLU A 13 -3.27 -25.25 -8.35
CA GLU A 13 -3.59 -26.01 -7.15
C GLU A 13 -4.02 -25.08 -6.00
N ALA A 14 -3.29 -24.00 -5.75
CA ALA A 14 -3.61 -23.04 -4.69
C ALA A 14 -5.00 -22.41 -4.89
N ALA A 15 -5.33 -21.99 -6.13
CA ALA A 15 -6.62 -21.39 -6.44
C ALA A 15 -7.79 -22.37 -6.31
N ALA A 16 -7.55 -23.67 -6.55
CA ALA A 16 -8.54 -24.71 -6.34
C ALA A 16 -8.79 -25.01 -4.85
N LEU A 17 -7.75 -24.87 -4.01
CA LEU A 17 -7.82 -25.10 -2.56
C LEU A 17 -8.45 -23.92 -1.80
N ASP A 18 -8.07 -22.69 -2.16
CA ASP A 18 -8.54 -21.48 -1.50
C ASP A 18 -8.74 -20.36 -2.53
N PRO A 19 -9.93 -19.74 -2.62
CA PRO A 19 -10.20 -18.69 -3.60
C PRO A 19 -9.53 -17.35 -3.27
N ARG A 20 -8.83 -17.25 -2.13
CA ARG A 20 -8.22 -16.00 -1.66
C ARG A 20 -6.84 -15.76 -2.26
N CYS A 21 -6.54 -14.49 -2.52
CA CYS A 21 -5.19 -14.01 -2.81
C CYS A 21 -5.00 -12.55 -2.35
N ILE A 22 -3.74 -12.13 -2.27
CA ILE A 22 -3.37 -10.72 -2.08
C ILE A 22 -2.76 -10.13 -3.36
N LEU A 23 -3.22 -8.94 -3.74
CA LEU A 23 -2.62 -8.06 -4.73
C LEU A 23 -2.03 -6.81 -4.04
N PRO A 24 -0.72 -6.76 -3.76
CA PRO A 24 -0.12 -5.57 -3.21
C PRO A 24 0.06 -4.49 -4.28
N ILE A 25 -0.23 -3.24 -3.93
CA ILE A 25 0.02 -2.06 -4.77
C ILE A 25 0.72 -0.97 -3.94
N GLY A 26 1.82 -0.43 -4.47
CA GLY A 26 2.56 0.66 -3.87
C GLY A 26 2.73 1.85 -4.82
N SER A 27 3.88 2.49 -4.73
CA SER A 27 4.33 3.60 -5.58
C SER A 27 5.86 3.64 -5.58
N THR A 28 6.41 4.38 -6.53
CA THR A 28 7.80 4.82 -6.51
C THR A 28 7.77 6.34 -6.50
N GLU A 29 7.97 6.94 -5.33
CA GLU A 29 7.83 8.38 -5.12
C GLU A 29 8.74 8.91 -4.01
N GLN A 30 8.97 10.22 -4.03
CA GLN A 30 9.81 10.88 -3.04
C GLN A 30 9.33 10.59 -1.61
N HIS A 31 10.27 10.26 -0.73
CA HIS A 31 10.01 10.07 0.70
C HIS A 31 11.13 10.71 1.55
N ALA A 32 11.47 11.96 1.25
CA ALA A 32 12.60 12.65 1.88
C ALA A 32 13.89 11.80 1.88
N GLN A 33 14.45 11.49 3.05
CA GLN A 33 15.66 10.65 3.18
C GLN A 33 15.42 9.14 3.05
N LEU A 34 14.17 8.67 2.98
CA LEU A 34 13.83 7.25 2.87
C LEU A 34 13.97 6.76 1.43
N SER A 35 13.87 5.44 1.25
CA SER A 35 13.78 4.82 -0.07
C SER A 35 12.64 5.43 -0.90
N LEU A 36 12.87 5.66 -2.21
CA LEU A 36 11.78 6.01 -3.14
C LEU A 36 10.71 4.92 -3.24
N CYS A 37 11.02 3.71 -2.78
CA CYS A 37 10.16 2.55 -2.85
C CYS A 37 9.43 2.26 -1.52
N VAL A 38 9.34 3.22 -0.60
CA VAL A 38 8.66 3.05 0.71
C VAL A 38 7.31 2.34 0.55
N ASP A 39 6.43 2.88 -0.29
CA ASP A 39 5.07 2.36 -0.44
C ASP A 39 5.03 0.90 -0.93
N MET A 40 5.86 0.55 -1.91
CA MET A 40 5.92 -0.82 -2.42
C MET A 40 6.60 -1.78 -1.44
N ILE A 41 7.63 -1.33 -0.71
CA ILE A 41 8.30 -2.14 0.32
C ILE A 41 7.31 -2.47 1.43
N LEU A 42 6.58 -1.47 1.92
CA LEU A 42 5.63 -1.63 3.01
C LEU A 42 4.43 -2.50 2.57
N ALA A 43 3.86 -2.24 1.38
CA ALA A 43 2.77 -3.04 0.84
C ALA A 43 3.17 -4.52 0.59
N ASP A 44 4.34 -4.79 0.01
CA ASP A 44 4.82 -6.17 -0.19
C ASP A 44 5.01 -6.87 1.15
N LYS A 45 5.72 -6.22 2.08
CA LYS A 45 6.08 -6.84 3.36
C LYS A 45 4.86 -7.14 4.21
N VAL A 46 3.92 -6.19 4.37
CA VAL A 46 2.72 -6.41 5.20
C VAL A 46 1.83 -7.50 4.61
N SER A 47 1.74 -7.58 3.28
CA SER A 47 0.99 -8.62 2.57
C SER A 47 1.55 -10.01 2.86
N ASN A 48 2.86 -10.16 2.77
CA ASN A 48 3.54 -11.43 3.03
C ASN A 48 3.45 -11.83 4.51
N ASP A 49 3.67 -10.90 5.43
CA ASP A 49 3.59 -11.15 6.87
C ASP A 49 2.15 -11.50 7.31
N ALA A 50 1.13 -10.89 6.68
CA ALA A 50 -0.28 -11.20 6.94
C ALA A 50 -0.68 -12.58 6.39
N ALA A 51 -0.29 -12.89 5.15
CA ALA A 51 -0.68 -14.13 4.45
C ALA A 51 0.12 -15.38 4.88
N GLY A 52 1.33 -15.20 5.43
CA GLY A 52 2.25 -16.29 5.80
C GLY A 52 1.58 -17.42 6.59
N PRO A 53 0.91 -17.14 7.73
CA PRO A 53 0.25 -18.17 8.54
C PRO A 53 -0.93 -18.88 7.85
N LEU A 54 -1.49 -18.28 6.80
CA LEU A 54 -2.67 -18.79 6.10
C LEU A 54 -2.33 -19.55 4.82
N ASN A 55 -1.05 -19.58 4.42
CA ASN A 55 -0.61 -20.12 3.13
C ASN A 55 -1.39 -19.54 1.94
N ILE A 56 -1.79 -18.28 1.99
CA ILE A 56 -2.47 -17.60 0.88
C ILE A 56 -1.44 -17.04 -0.11
N PRO A 57 -1.67 -17.13 -1.45
CA PRO A 57 -0.80 -16.52 -2.45
C PRO A 57 -0.76 -14.98 -2.36
N VAL A 58 0.44 -14.43 -2.44
CA VAL A 58 0.73 -12.99 -2.56
C VAL A 58 1.40 -12.77 -3.91
N PHE A 59 0.73 -11.99 -4.78
CA PHE A 59 1.28 -11.61 -6.08
C PHE A 59 2.40 -10.57 -5.93
N PRO A 60 3.27 -10.42 -6.94
CA PRO A 60 4.27 -9.35 -6.94
C PRO A 60 3.61 -7.99 -6.76
N VAL A 61 4.22 -7.15 -5.91
CA VAL A 61 3.74 -5.78 -5.70
C VAL A 61 3.79 -4.99 -7.00
N MET A 62 2.72 -4.25 -7.29
CA MET A 62 2.72 -3.25 -8.35
C MET A 62 3.55 -2.04 -7.90
N PRO A 63 4.71 -1.75 -8.53
CA PRO A 63 5.69 -0.81 -8.00
C PRO A 63 5.40 0.65 -8.34
N TYR A 64 4.43 0.92 -9.22
CA TYR A 64 4.11 2.26 -9.70
C TYR A 64 2.64 2.59 -9.42
N GLY A 65 2.40 3.80 -8.90
CA GLY A 65 1.09 4.30 -8.52
C GLY A 65 0.76 5.65 -9.13
N LEU A 66 -0.21 6.35 -8.54
CA LEU A 66 -0.62 7.71 -8.92
C LEU A 66 -0.04 8.74 -7.94
N ALA A 67 1.06 9.40 -8.30
CA ALA A 67 1.78 10.36 -7.44
C ALA A 67 1.97 11.75 -8.08
N PRO A 68 0.93 12.37 -8.69
CA PRO A 68 1.13 13.52 -9.59
C PRO A 68 1.68 14.75 -8.88
N TYR A 69 1.34 14.94 -7.60
CA TYR A 69 1.82 16.04 -6.77
C TYR A 69 3.34 15.97 -6.49
N PHE A 70 3.98 14.81 -6.67
CA PHE A 70 5.42 14.63 -6.51
C PHE A 70 6.21 14.59 -7.83
N ASN A 71 5.59 14.91 -8.97
CA ASN A 71 6.25 14.88 -10.29
C ASN A 71 7.48 15.79 -10.42
N ALA A 72 7.60 16.83 -9.59
CA ALA A 72 8.77 17.71 -9.59
C ALA A 72 9.97 17.13 -8.82
N TYR A 73 9.79 16.02 -8.09
CA TYR A 73 10.85 15.33 -7.37
C TYR A 73 11.51 14.26 -8.25
N PRO A 74 12.85 14.25 -8.40
CA PRO A 74 13.54 13.25 -9.20
C PRO A 74 13.32 11.83 -8.67
N GLY A 75 13.06 10.90 -9.60
CA GLY A 75 12.84 9.49 -9.28
C GLY A 75 11.39 9.11 -9.01
N THR A 76 10.48 10.09 -8.78
CA THR A 76 9.04 9.81 -8.74
C THR A 76 8.56 9.34 -10.11
N ILE A 77 7.86 8.19 -10.13
CA ILE A 77 7.22 7.64 -11.32
C ILE A 77 5.72 7.63 -11.09
N CYS A 78 4.99 8.45 -11.85
CA CYS A 78 3.55 8.61 -11.73
C CYS A 78 2.84 8.03 -12.96
N LEU A 79 1.94 7.08 -12.73
CA LEU A 79 0.94 6.68 -13.72
C LEU A 79 -0.12 7.77 -13.83
N ARG A 80 -0.71 7.91 -15.01
CA ARG A 80 -1.94 8.70 -15.18
C ARG A 80 -3.11 7.94 -14.54
N VAL A 81 -4.16 8.65 -14.13
CA VAL A 81 -5.35 8.05 -13.52
C VAL A 81 -5.91 6.92 -14.40
N GLU A 82 -6.12 7.19 -15.68
CA GLU A 82 -6.64 6.22 -16.65
C GLU A 82 -5.71 5.02 -16.86
N THR A 83 -4.39 5.24 -16.74
CA THR A 83 -3.40 4.16 -16.88
C THR A 83 -3.40 3.25 -15.65
N LEU A 84 -3.46 3.83 -14.45
CA LEU A 84 -3.59 3.06 -13.21
C LEU A 84 -4.86 2.20 -13.23
N MET A 85 -6.00 2.79 -13.65
CA MET A 85 -7.26 2.04 -13.75
C MET A 85 -7.19 0.93 -14.79
N ALA A 86 -6.60 1.20 -15.97
CA ALA A 86 -6.46 0.20 -17.02
C ALA A 86 -5.61 -1.00 -16.56
N VAL A 87 -4.44 -0.74 -15.96
CA VAL A 87 -3.57 -1.82 -15.49
C VAL A 87 -4.21 -2.61 -14.35
N MET A 88 -4.82 -1.94 -13.37
CA MET A 88 -5.48 -2.65 -12.27
C MET A 88 -6.67 -3.49 -12.73
N ARG A 89 -7.42 -3.02 -13.74
CA ARG A 89 -8.49 -3.81 -14.37
C ARG A 89 -7.94 -5.11 -14.97
N ASP A 90 -6.86 -5.02 -15.73
CA ASP A 90 -6.23 -6.18 -16.38
C ASP A 90 -5.62 -7.16 -15.37
N VAL A 91 -4.97 -6.65 -14.32
CA VAL A 91 -4.39 -7.46 -13.25
C VAL A 91 -5.48 -8.22 -12.48
N ILE A 92 -6.52 -7.52 -12.02
CA ILE A 92 -7.65 -8.13 -11.29
C ILE A 92 -8.34 -9.17 -12.17
N ALA A 93 -8.62 -8.85 -13.45
CA ALA A 93 -9.23 -9.79 -14.37
C ALA A 93 -8.36 -11.03 -14.60
N SER A 94 -7.03 -10.88 -14.64
CA SER A 94 -6.10 -12.00 -14.83
C SER A 94 -6.05 -12.92 -13.61
N VAL A 95 -6.00 -12.35 -12.41
CA VAL A 95 -6.04 -13.10 -11.14
C VAL A 95 -7.37 -13.83 -10.98
N ARG A 96 -8.48 -13.17 -11.36
CA ARG A 96 -9.79 -13.82 -11.45
C ARG A 96 -9.79 -14.99 -12.43
N ARG A 97 -9.24 -14.83 -13.64
CA ARG A 97 -9.15 -15.94 -14.62
C ARG A 97 -8.33 -17.12 -14.09
N ALA A 98 -7.35 -16.89 -13.21
CA ALA A 98 -6.55 -17.93 -12.58
C ALA A 98 -7.28 -18.74 -11.49
N GLY A 99 -8.51 -18.38 -11.11
CA GLY A 99 -9.33 -19.14 -10.15
C GLY A 99 -9.58 -18.42 -8.82
N PHE A 100 -8.84 -17.35 -8.51
CA PHE A 100 -9.09 -16.58 -7.30
C PHE A 100 -10.40 -15.77 -7.43
N ARG A 101 -11.21 -15.77 -6.37
CA ARG A 101 -12.50 -15.05 -6.31
C ARG A 101 -12.59 -14.09 -5.13
N GLN A 102 -11.65 -14.16 -4.19
CA GLN A 102 -11.58 -13.30 -3.02
C GLN A 102 -10.23 -12.57 -3.04
N ILE A 103 -10.26 -11.33 -3.55
CA ILE A 103 -9.05 -10.57 -3.85
C ILE A 103 -8.89 -9.47 -2.82
N LEU A 104 -7.86 -9.55 -1.98
CA LEU A 104 -7.47 -8.46 -1.09
C LEU A 104 -6.42 -7.60 -1.79
N ILE A 105 -6.79 -6.39 -2.19
CA ILE A 105 -5.83 -5.39 -2.66
C ILE A 105 -5.26 -4.70 -1.42
N VAL A 106 -3.97 -4.93 -1.14
CA VAL A 106 -3.26 -4.26 -0.04
C VAL A 106 -2.53 -3.06 -0.62
N ASN A 107 -3.04 -1.88 -0.33
CA ASN A 107 -2.49 -0.63 -0.82
C ASN A 107 -1.51 -0.04 0.20
N GLY A 108 -0.37 0.45 -0.30
CA GLY A 108 0.63 1.19 0.46
C GLY A 108 0.70 2.68 0.18
N HIS A 109 -0.07 3.21 -0.79
CA HIS A 109 0.03 4.61 -1.22
C HIS A 109 -1.33 5.31 -1.31
N GLY A 110 -1.47 6.47 -0.68
CA GLY A 110 -2.71 7.25 -0.67
C GLY A 110 -3.21 7.65 -2.07
N GLY A 111 -2.31 7.89 -3.03
CA GLY A 111 -2.68 8.27 -4.39
C GLY A 111 -3.43 7.17 -5.16
N ASN A 112 -3.31 5.90 -4.76
CA ASN A 112 -3.97 4.77 -5.42
C ASN A 112 -5.45 4.60 -5.05
N ASN A 113 -6.01 5.47 -4.20
CA ASN A 113 -7.42 5.40 -3.78
C ASN A 113 -8.46 5.26 -4.92
N PRO A 114 -8.28 5.78 -6.15
CA PRO A 114 -9.20 5.52 -7.25
C PRO A 114 -9.44 4.02 -7.55
N VAL A 115 -8.47 3.15 -7.21
CA VAL A 115 -8.60 1.69 -7.38
C VAL A 115 -9.74 1.11 -6.52
N ALA A 116 -10.09 1.75 -5.40
CA ALA A 116 -11.23 1.35 -4.59
C ALA A 116 -12.55 1.45 -5.35
N ALA A 117 -12.73 2.53 -6.12
CA ALA A 117 -13.92 2.71 -6.96
C ALA A 117 -13.94 1.70 -8.10
N LEU A 118 -12.80 1.46 -8.75
CA LEU A 118 -12.66 0.40 -9.75
C LEU A 118 -13.02 -0.98 -9.19
N ALA A 119 -12.59 -1.30 -7.97
CA ALA A 119 -12.93 -2.58 -7.34
C ALA A 119 -14.45 -2.76 -7.16
N GLN A 120 -15.18 -1.68 -6.80
CA GLN A 120 -16.64 -1.71 -6.72
C GLN A 120 -17.30 -1.89 -8.09
N GLU A 121 -16.81 -1.17 -9.11
CA GLU A 121 -17.28 -1.32 -10.49
C GLU A 121 -17.12 -2.77 -10.98
N LEU A 122 -15.93 -3.36 -10.78
CA LEU A 122 -15.63 -4.73 -11.20
C LEU A 122 -16.45 -5.77 -10.45
N MET A 123 -16.82 -5.55 -9.19
CA MET A 123 -17.74 -6.45 -8.49
C MET A 123 -19.18 -6.36 -9.03
N GLY A 124 -19.56 -5.23 -9.64
CA GLY A 124 -20.80 -5.11 -10.40
C GLY A 124 -20.78 -5.92 -11.71
N ASP A 125 -19.62 -5.98 -12.36
CA ASP A 125 -19.42 -6.72 -13.61
C ASP A 125 -19.15 -8.23 -13.39
N TYR A 126 -18.52 -8.59 -12.27
CA TYR A 126 -18.10 -9.94 -11.93
C TYR A 126 -18.88 -10.49 -10.73
N ALA A 127 -20.06 -11.06 -10.99
CA ALA A 127 -20.96 -11.58 -9.96
C ALA A 127 -20.36 -12.69 -9.06
N ASP A 128 -19.27 -13.32 -9.49
CA ASP A 128 -18.56 -14.37 -8.75
C ASP A 128 -17.34 -13.86 -7.97
N THR A 129 -17.07 -12.56 -7.92
CA THR A 129 -15.82 -12.02 -7.36
C THR A 129 -16.10 -11.04 -6.22
N SER A 130 -15.35 -11.19 -5.11
CA SER A 130 -15.33 -10.26 -3.99
C SER A 130 -13.95 -9.62 -3.87
N ILE A 131 -13.91 -8.29 -3.92
CA ILE A 131 -12.68 -7.50 -3.88
C ILE A 131 -12.72 -6.57 -2.68
N LYS A 132 -11.64 -6.55 -1.90
CA LYS A 132 -11.44 -5.58 -0.82
C LYS A 132 -10.26 -4.68 -1.17
N PHE A 133 -10.41 -3.38 -0.97
CA PHE A 133 -9.31 -2.42 -1.06
C PHE A 133 -8.92 -1.99 0.36
N HIS A 134 -7.70 -2.34 0.77
CA HIS A 134 -7.21 -2.21 2.14
C HIS A 134 -5.99 -1.31 2.19
N ASN A 135 -6.18 -0.08 2.63
CA ASN A 135 -5.09 0.86 2.93
C ASN A 135 -4.47 0.45 4.27
N TRP A 136 -3.35 -0.29 4.25
CA TRP A 136 -2.87 -0.94 5.48
C TRP A 136 -2.49 0.06 6.57
N TRP A 137 -1.89 1.20 6.19
CA TRP A 137 -1.34 2.19 7.13
C TRP A 137 -2.41 3.01 7.85
N ASN A 138 -3.61 3.16 7.26
CA ASN A 138 -4.72 3.90 7.86
C ASN A 138 -5.98 3.05 8.10
N ALA A 139 -5.83 1.73 8.09
CA ALA A 139 -6.86 0.83 8.56
C ALA A 139 -7.20 1.11 10.04
N PRO A 140 -8.45 0.91 10.50
CA PRO A 140 -8.93 1.44 11.77
C PRO A 140 -8.05 1.17 12.99
N LYS A 141 -7.57 -0.06 13.18
CA LYS A 141 -6.73 -0.42 14.34
C LYS A 141 -5.31 0.09 14.16
N THR A 142 -4.77 0.02 12.95
CA THR A 142 -3.43 0.50 12.61
C THR A 142 -3.34 2.01 12.80
N TRP A 143 -4.33 2.75 12.30
CA TRP A 143 -4.43 4.20 12.50
C TRP A 143 -4.60 4.57 13.96
N ALA A 144 -5.45 3.84 14.70
CA ALA A 144 -5.58 4.06 16.15
C ALA A 144 -4.24 3.87 16.87
N LYS A 145 -3.45 2.85 16.49
CA LYS A 145 -2.13 2.62 17.08
C LYS A 145 -1.12 3.72 16.73
N ILE A 146 -1.15 4.22 15.49
CA ILE A 146 -0.34 5.36 15.06
C ILE A 146 -0.70 6.58 15.91
N GLN A 147 -2.00 6.91 16.03
CA GLN A 147 -2.46 8.06 16.81
C GLN A 147 -2.18 7.94 18.31
N GLU A 148 -2.22 6.74 18.88
CA GLU A 148 -1.78 6.47 20.26
C GLU A 148 -0.29 6.75 20.45
N THR A 149 0.52 6.43 19.43
CA THR A 149 1.98 6.60 19.45
C THR A 149 2.36 8.07 19.27
N ASP A 150 1.79 8.73 18.27
CA ASP A 150 1.92 10.15 17.98
C ASP A 150 0.90 10.60 16.94
N SER A 151 0.27 11.75 17.15
CA SER A 151 -0.72 12.30 16.21
C SER A 151 -0.10 12.92 14.95
N SER A 152 1.22 13.15 14.92
CA SER A 152 1.92 13.74 13.78
C SER A 152 2.19 12.79 12.60
N GLY A 153 1.83 11.50 12.71
CA GLY A 153 2.09 10.50 11.67
C GLY A 153 1.56 10.91 10.28
N SER A 154 2.43 10.96 9.29
CA SER A 154 2.15 11.47 7.94
C SER A 154 3.19 11.03 6.90
N HIS A 155 3.19 11.68 5.72
CA HIS A 155 4.09 11.40 4.60
C HIS A 155 5.56 11.72 4.89
N ALA A 156 6.43 10.79 4.55
CA ALA A 156 7.89 10.84 4.67
C ALA A 156 8.37 11.30 6.05
N ASN A 157 7.65 10.88 7.09
CA ASN A 157 8.02 11.10 8.48
C ASN A 157 8.15 9.77 9.23
N TRP A 158 8.24 9.85 10.56
CA TRP A 158 8.42 8.67 11.40
C TRP A 158 7.44 7.53 11.10
N MET A 159 6.20 7.82 10.68
CA MET A 159 5.15 6.82 10.40
C MET A 159 5.54 5.85 9.29
N GLU A 160 6.35 6.29 8.33
CA GLU A 160 6.83 5.50 7.19
C GLU A 160 8.30 5.09 7.35
N ASN A 161 8.97 5.58 8.40
CA ASN A 161 10.39 5.36 8.69
C ASN A 161 10.64 4.06 9.48
N PHE A 162 10.34 2.93 8.86
CA PHE A 162 10.65 1.60 9.37
C PHE A 162 12.11 1.21 9.10
N PRO A 163 12.70 0.28 9.88
CA PRO A 163 14.06 -0.19 9.63
C PRO A 163 14.32 -0.66 8.19
N TRP A 164 13.32 -1.24 7.52
CA TRP A 164 13.40 -1.74 6.13
C TRP A 164 13.08 -0.69 5.05
N THR A 165 12.76 0.56 5.40
CA THR A 165 12.61 1.67 4.44
C THR A 165 13.75 2.69 4.50
N ARG A 166 14.63 2.57 5.50
CA ARG A 166 15.79 3.45 5.71
C ARG A 166 16.93 3.16 4.74
N LEU A 167 17.66 4.22 4.39
CA LEU A 167 18.86 4.15 3.58
C LEU A 167 20.09 4.44 4.44
N ALA A 168 21.09 3.53 4.42
CA ALA A 168 22.29 3.67 5.23
C ALA A 168 23.08 4.98 4.96
N HIS A 169 22.98 5.53 3.74
CA HIS A 169 23.67 6.76 3.32
C HIS A 169 22.86 8.04 3.57
N ALA A 170 21.60 7.93 4.03
CA ALA A 170 20.70 9.06 4.24
C ALA A 170 19.96 8.89 5.59
N PRO A 171 20.66 9.02 6.72
CA PRO A 171 20.03 8.89 8.04
C PRO A 171 19.02 10.01 8.28
N ALA A 172 18.00 9.72 9.10
CA ALA A 172 17.01 10.70 9.53
C ALA A 172 17.66 11.90 10.22
N PRO A 173 17.25 13.14 9.90
CA PRO A 173 17.66 14.31 10.65
C PRO A 173 17.24 14.24 12.13
N THR A 174 17.92 14.99 12.98
CA THR A 174 17.51 15.16 14.39
C THR A 174 16.36 16.16 14.51
N GLY A 175 15.46 15.94 15.47
CA GLY A 175 14.35 16.85 15.76
C GLY A 175 13.10 16.53 14.93
N GLU A 176 12.29 17.56 14.69
CA GLU A 176 11.04 17.47 13.93
C GLU A 176 10.98 18.55 12.85
N LYS A 177 10.20 18.28 11.81
CA LYS A 177 9.86 19.25 10.78
C LYS A 177 8.55 19.95 11.13
N PRO A 178 8.44 21.28 11.00
CA PRO A 178 7.17 21.97 11.15
C PRO A 178 6.12 21.45 10.15
N SER A 179 4.88 21.30 10.61
CA SER A 179 3.77 20.91 9.74
C SER A 179 3.52 21.93 8.64
N ILE A 180 3.12 21.45 7.47
CA ILE A 180 2.77 22.29 6.33
C ILE A 180 1.28 22.61 6.27
N ASP A 181 0.93 23.66 5.52
CA ASP A 181 -0.46 23.93 5.15
C ASP A 181 -0.92 22.94 4.07
N MET A 182 -1.64 21.91 4.50
CA MET A 182 -2.17 20.87 3.62
C MET A 182 -3.21 21.39 2.62
N ALA A 183 -3.94 22.47 2.95
CA ALA A 183 -4.92 23.04 2.04
C ALA A 183 -4.22 23.77 0.89
N LEU A 184 -3.16 24.51 1.21
CA LEU A 184 -2.30 25.14 0.21
C LEU A 184 -1.61 24.09 -0.67
N MET A 185 -1.03 23.05 -0.07
CA MET A 185 -0.34 21.98 -0.81
C MET A 185 -1.26 21.28 -1.81
N ARG A 186 -2.52 20.98 -1.43
CA ARG A 186 -3.51 20.37 -2.34
C ARG A 186 -3.92 21.28 -3.50
N ALA A 187 -3.79 22.59 -3.34
CA ALA A 187 -4.09 23.58 -4.37
C ALA A 187 -2.85 23.97 -5.20
N ALA A 188 -1.70 23.36 -4.94
CA ALA A 188 -0.42 23.70 -5.56
C ALA A 188 -0.08 22.78 -6.74
N THR A 189 0.62 23.32 -7.74
CA THR A 189 1.26 22.53 -8.81
C THR A 189 2.43 21.71 -8.26
N PRO A 190 2.89 20.64 -8.93
CA PRO A 190 4.01 19.83 -8.42
C PRO A 190 5.29 20.63 -8.16
N THR A 191 5.59 21.65 -8.98
CA THR A 191 6.73 22.55 -8.74
C THR A 191 6.56 23.34 -7.45
N GLN A 192 5.37 23.90 -7.22
CA GLN A 192 5.06 24.60 -5.97
C GLN A 192 5.02 23.66 -4.76
N VAL A 193 4.53 22.42 -4.91
CA VAL A 193 4.60 21.39 -3.86
C VAL A 193 6.05 21.16 -3.47
N ARG A 194 6.97 21.08 -4.44
CA ARG A 194 8.40 20.93 -4.16
C ARG A 194 8.99 22.14 -3.43
N GLU A 195 8.55 23.35 -3.76
CA GLU A 195 8.96 24.57 -3.05
C GLU A 195 8.41 24.63 -1.63
N ILE A 196 7.16 24.21 -1.41
CA ILE A 196 6.50 24.19 -0.09
C ILE A 196 7.15 23.15 0.83
N LEU A 197 7.39 21.95 0.30
CA LEU A 197 7.86 20.83 1.09
C LEU A 197 9.39 20.79 1.17
N GLU A 198 10.12 21.36 0.23
CA GLU A 198 11.58 21.26 0.11
C GLU A 198 12.07 19.80 0.13
N ASP A 199 12.39 19.27 1.31
CA ASP A 199 12.77 17.88 1.56
C ASP A 199 11.69 16.84 1.21
N GLY A 200 10.42 17.26 1.05
CA GLY A 200 9.32 16.38 0.64
C GLY A 200 8.49 15.77 1.77
N SER A 201 8.86 15.96 3.04
CA SER A 201 8.05 15.55 4.20
C SER A 201 6.94 16.54 4.53
N PHE A 202 5.81 16.02 5.04
CA PHE A 202 4.67 16.85 5.46
C PHE A 202 4.82 17.45 6.86
N GLY A 203 5.87 17.07 7.59
CA GLY A 203 6.12 17.53 8.96
C GLY A 203 6.15 16.39 9.99
N GLY A 204 6.38 16.75 11.26
CA GLY A 204 6.48 15.82 12.38
C GLY A 204 7.90 15.29 12.60
N LEU A 205 8.01 14.34 13.53
CA LEU A 205 9.28 13.67 13.83
C LEU A 205 9.77 12.89 12.62
N TRP A 206 11.08 12.89 12.38
CA TRP A 206 11.67 12.15 11.28
C TRP A 206 11.71 10.64 11.54
N GLN A 207 11.92 10.24 12.78
CA GLN A 207 12.10 8.85 13.18
C GLN A 207 11.63 8.65 14.63
N ARG A 208 11.17 7.44 14.92
CA ARG A 208 10.87 6.95 16.27
C ARG A 208 11.65 5.69 16.59
N PRO A 209 11.73 5.27 17.88
CA PRO A 209 12.40 4.03 18.26
C PRO A 209 11.83 2.82 17.51
N ASP A 210 12.71 1.89 17.12
CA ASP A 210 12.32 0.73 16.30
C ASP A 210 11.31 -0.18 17.00
N ALA A 211 11.33 -0.24 18.34
CA ALA A 211 10.36 -0.99 19.12
C ALA A 211 8.93 -0.43 18.97
N GLU A 212 8.77 0.90 18.87
CA GLU A 212 7.47 1.53 18.64
C GLU A 212 6.99 1.27 17.21
N MET A 213 7.89 1.40 16.24
CA MET A 213 7.59 1.09 14.83
C MET A 213 7.19 -0.38 14.67
N GLN A 214 7.87 -1.30 15.36
CA GLN A 214 7.55 -2.72 15.34
C GLN A 214 6.15 -3.00 15.91
N ALA A 215 5.74 -2.33 16.99
CA ALA A 215 4.39 -2.49 17.55
C ALA A 215 3.28 -2.02 16.59
N ILE A 216 3.53 -0.94 15.85
CA ILE A 216 2.63 -0.47 14.77
C ILE A 216 2.59 -1.51 13.64
N TRP A 217 3.75 -2.02 13.23
CA TRP A 217 3.84 -3.04 12.19
C TRP A 217 3.02 -4.30 12.53
N GLU A 218 3.18 -4.81 13.75
CA GLU A 218 2.45 -5.99 14.23
C GLU A 218 0.94 -5.76 14.23
N THR A 219 0.50 -4.55 14.60
CA THR A 219 -0.92 -4.15 14.51
C THR A 219 -1.40 -4.16 13.06
N GLY A 220 -0.62 -3.57 12.14
CA GLY A 220 -0.93 -3.53 10.71
C GLY A 220 -0.99 -4.91 10.06
N VAL A 221 -0.05 -5.79 10.41
CA VAL A 221 -0.04 -7.20 9.96
C VAL A 221 -1.27 -7.94 10.47
N ALA A 222 -1.62 -7.80 11.75
CA ALA A 222 -2.77 -8.47 12.34
C ALA A 222 -4.10 -7.99 11.73
N GLU A 223 -4.25 -6.68 11.50
CA GLU A 223 -5.45 -6.13 10.88
C GLU A 223 -5.57 -6.50 9.40
N THR A 224 -4.45 -6.49 8.65
CA THR A 224 -4.41 -6.96 7.26
C THR A 224 -4.77 -8.44 7.16
N ARG A 225 -4.28 -9.27 8.10
CA ARG A 225 -4.66 -10.69 8.18
C ARG A 225 -6.15 -10.86 8.45
N ALA A 226 -6.71 -10.11 9.40
CA ALA A 226 -8.14 -10.16 9.69
C ALA A 226 -8.98 -9.78 8.44
N ALA A 227 -8.55 -8.76 7.70
CA ALA A 227 -9.19 -8.39 6.43
C ALA A 227 -9.13 -9.51 5.37
N LEU A 228 -8.03 -10.27 5.32
CA LEU A 228 -7.87 -11.44 4.46
C LEU A 228 -8.73 -12.63 4.91
N GLU A 229 -8.92 -12.83 6.22
CA GLU A 229 -9.72 -13.92 6.77
C GLU A 229 -11.22 -13.73 6.50
N GLY A 230 -11.73 -12.49 6.56
CA GLY A 230 -13.11 -12.22 6.22
C GLY A 230 -13.70 -11.00 6.94
N PRO A 231 -15.03 -10.84 6.91
CA PRO A 231 -15.97 -11.61 6.08
C PRO A 231 -15.75 -11.33 4.59
N TRP A 232 -16.03 -12.31 3.73
CA TRP A 232 -16.04 -12.15 2.27
C TRP A 232 -17.48 -12.18 1.74
N GLY A 233 -17.74 -11.50 0.63
CA GLY A 233 -19.04 -11.60 -0.04
C GLY A 233 -19.27 -13.03 -0.52
N SER A 234 -20.52 -13.51 -0.44
CA SER A 234 -20.89 -14.81 -1.00
C SER A 234 -20.74 -14.75 -2.52
N THR A 235 -19.71 -15.42 -3.04
CA THR A 235 -19.54 -15.63 -4.47
C THR A 235 -20.46 -16.78 -4.84
N ARG A 236 -21.65 -16.48 -5.39
CA ARG A 236 -22.52 -17.56 -5.88
C ARG A 236 -21.81 -18.23 -7.05
N ASN A 237 -21.48 -19.51 -6.90
CA ASN A 237 -21.16 -20.34 -8.05
C ASN A 237 -22.43 -20.37 -8.91
N GLY A 238 -22.38 -19.75 -10.09
CA GLY A 238 -23.38 -19.93 -11.14
C GLY A 238 -23.35 -21.35 -11.66
#